data_AF-A0A7S4HJ82-F1
#
_entry.id   AF-A0A7S4HJ82-F1
#
_cell.length_a   1.000
_cell.length_b   1.000
_cell.length_c   1.000
_cell.angle_alpha   90.00
_cell.angle_beta   90.00
_cell.angle_gamma   90.00
#
_symmetry.space_group_name_H-M   'P 1'
#
loop_
_entity.id
_entity.type
_entity.pdbx_description
1 polymer ?
#
loop_
_entity_poly.entity_id
_entity_poly.type
_entity_poly.pdbx_seq_one_letter_code
_entity_poly.pdbx_strand_id
1 'polypeptide(L)'
;ERDRRNFKSFFRALGIGDGRLAAKLMMECASEQHCTHPEAFQAGVERIVRGVGLGGEGSFNLEALKIGDVLIEVTSLIRQHKVKVEPNYTTLFTSIIILEGLGRQLNPSLDLFEFALPLLHN
;
A
#
# COMPACT_ATOMS: atom_id res chain seq x y z
N GLU A 1 -10.34 -12.30 10.92
CA GLU A 1 -10.06 -11.20 11.89
C GLU A 1 -8.65 -10.63 11.90
N ARG A 2 -7.58 -11.42 12.13
CA ARG A 2 -6.19 -10.89 12.19
C ARG A 2 -5.78 -10.21 10.87
N ASP A 3 -5.95 -10.90 9.75
CA ASP A 3 -5.60 -10.40 8.42
C ASP A 3 -6.36 -9.12 8.06
N ARG A 4 -7.66 -9.07 8.41
CA ARG A 4 -8.52 -7.89 8.22
C ARG A 4 -8.00 -6.67 8.99
N ARG A 5 -7.61 -6.85 10.26
CA ARG A 5 -7.04 -5.76 11.08
C ARG A 5 -5.70 -5.29 10.55
N ASN A 6 -4.83 -6.23 10.17
CA ASN A 6 -3.51 -5.90 9.66
C ASN A 6 -3.62 -5.14 8.32
N PHE A 7 -4.51 -5.59 7.43
CA PHE A 7 -4.80 -4.90 6.18
C PHE A 7 -5.32 -3.48 6.40
N LYS A 8 -6.30 -3.30 7.29
CA LYS A 8 -6.82 -1.96 7.63
C LYS A 8 -5.71 -1.05 8.17
N SER A 9 -4.85 -1.59 9.03
CA SER A 9 -3.73 -0.84 9.59
C SER A 9 -2.73 -0.42 8.51
N PHE A 10 -2.40 -1.34 7.60
CA PHE A 10 -1.53 -1.08 6.45
C PHE A 10 -2.11 -0.01 5.52
N PHE A 11 -3.37 -0.15 5.11
CA PHE A 11 -4.04 0.82 4.23
C PHE A 11 -4.23 2.18 4.90
N ARG A 12 -4.51 2.21 6.21
CA ARG A 12 -4.55 3.46 6.96
C ARG A 12 -3.19 4.15 6.99
N ALA A 13 -2.10 3.40 7.21
CA ALA A 13 -0.74 3.94 7.18
C ALA A 13 -0.40 4.54 5.81
N LEU A 14 -0.76 3.86 4.71
CA LEU A 14 -0.66 4.43 3.36
C LEU A 14 -1.50 5.70 3.22
N GLY A 15 -2.75 5.70 3.68
CA GLY A 15 -3.67 6.83 3.52
C GLY A 15 -3.30 8.09 4.30
N ILE A 16 -2.58 7.96 5.42
CA ILE A 16 -2.04 9.11 6.17
C ILE A 16 -0.63 9.50 5.72
N GLY A 17 -0.08 8.84 4.70
CA GLY A 17 1.26 9.13 4.19
C GLY A 17 2.41 8.60 5.05
N ASP A 18 2.17 7.64 5.95
CA ASP A 18 3.19 7.03 6.80
C ASP A 18 3.70 5.71 6.18
N GLY A 19 4.65 5.84 5.25
CA GLY A 19 5.20 4.69 4.52
C GLY A 19 6.13 3.83 5.38
N ARG A 20 6.82 4.41 6.35
CA ARG A 20 7.59 3.63 7.35
C ARG A 20 6.68 2.73 8.18
N LEU A 21 5.56 3.25 8.67
CA LEU A 21 4.58 2.43 9.40
C LEU A 21 3.97 1.35 8.50
N ALA A 22 3.62 1.69 7.26
CA ALA A 22 3.09 0.71 6.31
C ALA A 22 4.08 -0.45 6.08
N ALA A 23 5.37 -0.14 5.88
CA ALA A 23 6.42 -1.14 5.74
C ALA A 23 6.60 -2.00 6.99
N LYS A 24 6.61 -1.37 8.18
CA LYS A 24 6.73 -2.08 9.46
C LYS A 24 5.57 -3.06 9.67
N LEU A 25 4.33 -2.60 9.47
CA LEU A 25 3.13 -3.43 9.60
C LEU A 25 3.18 -4.65 8.66
N MET A 26 3.67 -4.47 7.44
CA MET A 26 3.84 -5.56 6.48
C MET A 26 4.87 -6.59 6.96
N MET A 27 5.99 -6.14 7.53
CA MET A 27 7.02 -7.04 8.07
C MET A 27 6.54 -7.83 9.28
N GLU A 28 5.72 -7.22 10.14
CA GLU A 28 5.14 -7.82 11.35
C GLU A 28 3.98 -8.78 11.07
N CYS A 29 3.44 -8.78 9.86
CA CYS A 29 2.39 -9.71 9.45
C CYS A 29 2.90 -11.14 9.26
N ALA A 30 4.15 -11.30 8.83
CA ALA A 30 4.74 -12.62 8.64
C ALA A 30 5.15 -13.22 9.97
N SER A 31 4.81 -14.49 10.16
CA SER A 31 5.20 -15.28 11.34
C SER A 31 6.72 -15.47 11.46
N GLU A 32 7.44 -15.41 10.33
CA GLU A 32 8.89 -15.45 10.24
C GLU A 32 9.37 -14.41 9.22
N GLN A 33 10.37 -13.60 9.57
CA GLN A 33 10.86 -12.54 8.69
C GLN A 33 12.27 -12.85 8.17
N HIS A 34 12.46 -12.69 6.85
CA HIS A 34 13.74 -12.90 6.15
C HIS A 34 14.23 -11.63 5.45
N CYS A 35 13.66 -10.47 5.81
CA CYS A 35 14.04 -9.18 5.25
C CYS A 35 15.54 -8.94 5.46
N THR A 36 16.26 -8.81 4.36
CA THR A 36 17.72 -8.64 4.37
C THR A 36 18.14 -7.25 4.82
N HIS A 37 17.33 -6.22 4.53
CA HIS A 37 17.64 -4.82 4.83
C HIS A 37 16.37 -4.07 5.29
N PRO A 38 15.93 -4.24 6.55
CA PRO A 38 14.70 -3.65 7.08
C PRO A 38 14.61 -2.12 6.92
N GLU A 39 15.67 -1.40 7.26
CA GLU A 39 15.71 0.07 7.13
C GLU A 39 15.62 0.53 5.68
N ALA A 40 16.31 -0.16 4.77
CA ALA A 40 16.26 0.17 3.34
C ALA A 40 14.86 -0.08 2.75
N PHE A 41 14.20 -1.16 3.19
CA PHE A 41 12.82 -1.44 2.82
C PHE A 41 11.86 -0.35 3.32
N GLN A 42 11.92 0.00 4.62
CA GLN A 42 11.08 1.04 5.19
C GLN A 42 11.32 2.41 4.54
N ALA A 43 12.58 2.79 4.32
CA ALA A 43 12.92 4.03 3.61
C ALA A 43 12.48 4.02 2.14
N GLY A 44 12.50 2.85 1.50
CA GLY A 44 11.98 2.64 0.15
C GLY A 44 10.48 2.90 0.07
N VAL A 45 9.70 2.26 0.94
CA VAL A 45 8.24 2.44 0.99
C VAL A 45 7.88 3.88 1.34
N GLU A 46 8.58 4.50 2.30
CA GLU A 46 8.43 5.92 2.62
C GLU A 46 8.66 6.82 1.40
N ARG A 47 9.66 6.50 0.56
CA ARG A 47 9.92 7.27 -0.66
C ARG A 47 8.80 7.11 -1.68
N ILE A 48 8.25 5.91 -1.85
CA ILE A 48 7.09 5.67 -2.72
C ILE A 48 5.93 6.53 -2.23
N VAL A 49 5.54 6.36 -0.98
CA VAL A 49 4.42 7.06 -0.33
C VAL A 49 4.58 8.58 -0.40
N ARG A 50 5.78 9.13 -0.15
CA ARG A 50 6.06 10.57 -0.33
C ARG A 50 6.08 11.01 -1.79
N GLY A 51 6.63 10.18 -2.68
CA GLY A 51 6.80 10.46 -4.10
C GLY A 51 5.48 10.61 -4.83
N VAL A 52 4.42 9.97 -4.34
CA VAL A 52 3.08 10.10 -4.91
C VAL A 52 2.24 11.23 -4.29
N GLY A 53 2.86 12.10 -3.49
CA GLY A 53 2.26 13.36 -3.08
C GLY A 53 1.17 13.22 -2.01
N LEU A 54 1.40 12.39 -0.99
CA LEU A 54 0.48 12.25 0.14
C LEU A 54 0.66 13.32 1.23
N GLY A 55 1.25 14.48 0.93
CA GLY A 55 1.47 15.49 1.97
C GLY A 55 1.99 16.83 1.49
N GLY A 56 1.05 17.78 1.32
CA GLY A 56 1.25 19.22 1.35
C GLY A 56 -0.10 19.93 1.45
N GLU A 57 -0.41 20.50 2.62
CA GLU A 57 -1.58 21.36 2.91
C GLU A 57 -2.99 20.82 2.57
N GLY A 58 -3.27 19.57 2.93
CA GLY A 58 -4.65 19.13 3.16
C GLY A 58 -5.46 18.73 1.93
N SER A 59 -4.83 18.57 0.77
CA SER A 59 -5.47 18.00 -0.41
C SER A 59 -4.57 16.95 -1.04
N PHE A 60 -4.94 15.70 -0.80
CA PHE A 60 -4.46 14.54 -1.55
C PHE A 60 -5.06 14.69 -2.96
N ASN A 61 -4.24 14.90 -4.00
CA ASN A 61 -4.75 14.87 -5.38
C ASN A 61 -4.98 13.41 -5.80
N LEU A 62 -6.03 12.86 -5.19
CA LEU A 62 -6.58 11.52 -5.30
C LEU A 62 -6.90 11.15 -6.76
N GLU A 63 -7.31 12.13 -7.56
CA GLU A 63 -7.70 11.95 -8.97
C GLU A 63 -6.54 11.43 -9.83
N ALA A 64 -5.30 11.83 -9.52
CA ALA A 64 -4.09 11.43 -10.25
C ALA A 64 -3.38 10.22 -9.64
N LEU A 65 -3.74 9.82 -8.41
CA LEU A 65 -3.06 8.76 -7.68
C LEU A 65 -3.50 7.39 -8.18
N LYS A 66 -2.57 6.61 -8.71
CA LYS A 66 -2.79 5.21 -9.06
C LYS A 66 -2.31 4.31 -7.92
N ILE A 67 -3.21 3.88 -7.06
CA ILE A 67 -2.86 3.03 -5.89
C ILE A 67 -2.21 1.71 -6.35
N GLY A 68 -2.57 1.21 -7.52
CA GLY A 68 -2.01 0.05 -8.18
C GLY A 68 -0.54 0.25 -8.52
N ASP A 69 -0.15 1.44 -8.98
CA ASP A 69 1.26 1.77 -9.24
C ASP A 69 2.05 1.78 -7.92
N VAL A 70 1.50 2.37 -6.85
CA VAL A 70 2.09 2.31 -5.50
C VAL A 70 2.28 0.86 -5.05
N LEU A 71 1.26 0.02 -5.18
CA LEU A 71 1.31 -1.37 -4.77
C LEU A 71 2.31 -2.16 -5.62
N ILE A 72 2.40 -1.91 -6.93
CA ILE A 72 3.40 -2.50 -7.83
C ILE A 72 4.81 -2.13 -7.36
N GLU A 73 5.09 -0.86 -7.07
CA GLU A 73 6.40 -0.44 -6.57
C GLU A 73 6.73 -1.09 -5.21
N VAL A 74 5.76 -1.17 -4.30
CA VAL A 74 5.92 -1.87 -3.01
C VAL A 74 6.21 -3.36 -3.24
N THR A 75 5.54 -4.03 -4.18
CA THR A 75 5.85 -5.44 -4.52
C THR A 75 7.27 -5.62 -5.06
N SER A 76 7.80 -4.62 -5.77
CA SER A 76 9.20 -4.62 -6.21
C SER A 76 10.15 -4.56 -5.01
N LEU A 77 9.89 -3.69 -4.04
CA LEU A 77 10.68 -3.60 -2.80
C LEU A 77 10.60 -4.87 -1.94
N ILE A 78 9.42 -5.48 -1.83
CA ILE A 78 9.22 -6.76 -1.14
C ILE A 78 10.18 -7.80 -1.73
N ARG A 79 10.19 -7.93 -3.06
CA ARG A 79 11.06 -8.87 -3.79
C ARG A 79 12.54 -8.54 -3.60
N GLN A 80 12.91 -7.27 -3.75
CA GLN A 80 14.29 -6.79 -3.63
C GLN A 80 14.87 -7.09 -2.24
N HIS A 81 14.11 -6.80 -1.18
CA HIS A 81 14.57 -6.95 0.20
C HIS A 81 14.26 -8.31 0.81
N LYS A 82 13.65 -9.23 0.05
CA LYS A 82 13.22 -10.58 0.50
C LYS A 82 12.28 -10.52 1.71
N VAL A 83 11.39 -9.53 1.74
CA VAL A 83 10.36 -9.43 2.77
C VAL A 83 9.43 -10.62 2.61
N LYS A 84 9.29 -11.44 3.65
CA LYS A 84 8.30 -12.52 3.66
C LYS A 84 6.94 -11.87 3.88
N VAL A 85 6.00 -12.16 2.98
CA VAL A 85 4.64 -11.64 2.99
C VAL A 85 3.69 -12.81 2.92
N GLU A 86 2.64 -12.79 3.76
CA GLU A 86 1.63 -13.85 3.77
C GLU A 86 0.92 -13.92 2.40
N PRO A 87 0.59 -15.12 1.88
CA PRO A 87 -0.04 -15.26 0.56
C PRO A 87 -1.33 -14.43 0.39
N ASN A 88 -2.09 -14.26 1.48
CA ASN A 88 -3.31 -13.46 1.51
C ASN A 88 -3.06 -11.99 1.13
N TYR A 89 -1.90 -11.43 1.49
CA TYR A 89 -1.53 -10.05 1.11
C TYR A 89 -1.23 -9.93 -0.38
N THR A 90 -0.50 -10.89 -0.94
CA THR A 90 -0.18 -10.89 -2.37
C THR A 90 -1.46 -10.98 -3.21
N THR A 91 -2.39 -11.87 -2.83
CA THR A 91 -3.70 -11.97 -3.48
C THR A 91 -4.47 -10.66 -3.37
N LEU A 92 -4.47 -10.05 -2.20
CA LEU A 92 -5.20 -8.80 -1.96
C LEU A 92 -4.64 -7.62 -2.75
N PHE A 93 -3.31 -7.46 -2.79
CA PHE A 93 -2.66 -6.44 -3.62
C PHE A 93 -2.96 -6.66 -5.10
N THR A 94 -2.88 -7.91 -5.55
CA THR A 94 -3.20 -8.28 -6.94
C THR A 94 -4.65 -7.93 -7.28
N SER A 95 -5.59 -8.24 -6.39
CA SER A 95 -7.02 -7.89 -6.57
C SER A 95 -7.23 -6.38 -6.68
N ILE A 96 -6.54 -5.58 -5.87
CA ILE A 96 -6.65 -4.10 -5.91
C ILE A 96 -6.05 -3.55 -7.20
N ILE A 97 -4.88 -4.03 -7.62
CA ILE A 97 -4.23 -3.65 -8.88
C ILE A 97 -5.14 -3.97 -10.07
N ILE A 98 -5.72 -5.18 -10.11
CA ILE A 98 -6.65 -5.58 -11.18
C ILE A 98 -7.92 -4.73 -11.15
N LEU A 99 -8.51 -4.54 -9.97
CA LEU A 99 -9.76 -3.78 -9.81
C LEU A 99 -9.57 -2.33 -10.27
N GLU A 100 -8.47 -1.70 -9.92
CA GLU A 100 -8.17 -0.36 -10.39
C GLU A 100 -7.90 -0.34 -11.90
N GLY A 101 -7.11 -1.30 -12.41
CA GLY A 101 -6.83 -1.39 -13.84
C GLY A 101 -8.09 -1.55 -14.69
N LEU A 102 -9.05 -2.36 -14.23
CA LEU A 102 -10.37 -2.52 -14.87
C LEU A 102 -11.24 -1.28 -14.65
N GLY A 103 -11.26 -0.74 -13.43
CA GLY A 103 -12.03 0.43 -13.07
C GLY A 103 -11.65 1.66 -13.90
N ARG A 104 -10.36 1.88 -14.15
CA ARG A 104 -9.86 2.98 -14.98
C ARG A 104 -10.08 2.77 -16.48
N GLN A 105 -10.15 1.52 -16.95
CA GLN A 105 -10.59 1.24 -18.32
C GLN A 105 -12.05 1.66 -18.54
N LEU A 106 -12.90 1.55 -17.52
CA LEU A 106 -14.31 1.94 -17.58
C LEU A 106 -14.54 3.42 -17.24
N ASN A 107 -13.81 3.96 -16.28
CA ASN A 107 -13.85 5.35 -15.84
C ASN A 107 -12.40 5.86 -15.61
N PRO A 108 -11.80 6.58 -16.56
CA PRO A 108 -10.42 7.07 -16.44
C PRO A 108 -10.15 7.94 -15.21
N SER A 109 -11.18 8.65 -14.73
CA SER A 109 -11.12 9.52 -13.53
C SER A 109 -11.37 8.78 -12.21
N LEU A 110 -11.51 7.45 -12.23
CA LEU A 110 -11.72 6.66 -11.02
C LEU A 110 -10.54 6.81 -10.06
N ASP A 111 -10.82 7.28 -8.85
CA ASP A 111 -9.93 7.08 -7.71
C ASP A 111 -10.48 6.02 -6.76
N LEU A 112 -9.82 4.86 -6.74
CA LEU A 112 -10.19 3.75 -5.86
C LEU A 112 -9.94 4.08 -4.38
N PHE A 113 -8.99 4.97 -4.08
CA PHE A 113 -8.61 5.30 -2.71
C PHE A 113 -9.67 6.18 -2.03
N GLU A 114 -10.27 7.13 -2.75
CA GLU A 114 -11.44 7.91 -2.32
C GLU A 114 -12.59 6.99 -1.84
N PHE A 115 -12.93 5.95 -2.60
CA PHE A 115 -13.97 5.00 -2.21
C PHE A 115 -13.57 4.12 -1.01
N ALA A 116 -12.27 3.83 -0.86
CA ALA A 116 -11.77 2.99 0.21
C ALA A 116 -11.67 3.70 1.56
N LEU A 117 -11.41 5.02 1.58
CA LEU A 117 -11.19 5.80 2.80
C LEU A 117 -12.31 5.63 3.85
N PRO A 118 -13.62 5.71 3.52
CA PRO A 118 -14.69 5.46 4.50
C PRO A 118 -14.69 4.04 5.07
N LEU A 119 -14.28 3.04 4.27
CA LEU A 119 -14.25 1.63 4.66
C LEU A 119 -13.08 1.31 5.61
N LEU A 120 -12.05 2.16 5.63
CA LEU A 120 -10.85 2.03 6.46
C LEU A 120 -10.99 2.67 7.85
N HIS A 121 -12.00 3.51 8.07
CA HIS A 121 -12.26 4.19 9.35
C HIS A 121 -13.10 3.38 10.35
N ASN A 122 -13.88 2.40 9.89
CA ASN A 122 -14.72 1.52 10.73
C ASN A 122 -14.04 0.20 11.10
#